data_AF-A0A960JHQ4-F1
#
_entry.id   AF-A0A960JHQ4-F1
#
_cell.length_a   1.000
_cell.length_b   1.000
_cell.length_c   1.000
_cell.angle_alpha   90.00
_cell.angle_beta   90.00
_cell.angle_gamma   90.00
#
_symmetry.space_group_name_H-M   'P 1'
#
loop_
_entity.id
_entity.type
_entity.pdbx_description
1 polymer ?
#
loop_
_entity_poly.entity_id
_entity_poly.type
_entity_poly.pdbx_seq_one_letter_code
_entity_poly.pdbx_strand_id
1 'polypeptide(L)'
;MTSRILLAIALISITMLTQTISAQNTASPQMKAAYELVKQKKWAEAENAYANIVKAEPKNARAWFNLGVSRHSQEKWLAAIEAFKKNVEIANVASGMYNVAAGYSRLDQKVLAFQWLEKALNSGAAFGTNISADEDFENIRTDARFEKMLDIVKQKQNPCMYSEEARQFDFWLGDWDVFVNGQKVGENLVELDTQGCTLVENWTNNSGGKGKSLNVYDASTKTWKQFYVGGQGGVYLFEGTYKPDEKIMYFTAETRGPNGAKIMHIFDFHDLPDKTVRQRWQQSTDEGKTWNNVWDSIYKKKNLSVN
;
A
#
# COMPACT_ATOMS: atom_id res chain seq x y z
N MET A 1 6.07 89.19 -10.35
CA MET A 1 5.00 88.48 -9.61
C MET A 1 5.06 87.01 -10.04
N THR A 2 5.82 86.18 -9.32
CA THR A 2 5.28 85.16 -8.39
C THR A 2 4.30 84.23 -9.13
N SER A 3 4.70 83.03 -9.53
CA SER A 3 4.87 81.94 -8.57
C SER A 3 5.76 80.80 -9.11
N ARG A 4 6.66 80.34 -8.23
CA ARG A 4 7.32 79.02 -8.31
C ARG A 4 6.28 77.96 -7.93
N ILE A 5 6.37 76.75 -8.49
CA ILE A 5 6.35 75.49 -7.73
C ILE A 5 6.99 74.42 -8.62
N LEU A 6 8.08 73.84 -8.09
CA LEU A 6 8.71 72.63 -8.57
C LEU A 6 7.70 71.47 -8.55
N LEU A 7 7.64 70.66 -9.60
CA LEU A 7 7.21 69.26 -9.45
C LEU A 7 8.44 68.37 -9.62
N ALA A 8 8.68 67.61 -8.56
CA ALA A 8 9.83 66.78 -8.33
C ALA A 8 9.76 65.47 -9.12
N ILE A 9 10.91 65.15 -9.75
CA ILE A 9 11.61 63.87 -9.75
C ILE A 9 10.71 62.63 -9.60
N ALA A 10 10.51 61.96 -10.74
CA ALA A 10 10.14 60.56 -10.81
C ALA A 10 11.24 59.71 -10.15
N LEU A 11 11.09 59.42 -8.87
CA LEU A 11 11.81 58.36 -8.18
C LEU A 11 10.93 57.11 -8.20
N ILE A 12 11.24 56.26 -9.16
CA ILE A 12 10.84 54.86 -9.22
C ILE A 12 11.38 54.20 -7.94
N SER A 13 10.55 54.12 -6.89
CA SER A 13 10.82 53.27 -5.73
C SER A 13 10.47 51.83 -6.08
N ILE A 14 11.43 51.13 -6.67
CA ILE A 14 11.51 49.67 -6.64
C ILE A 14 11.78 49.27 -5.19
N THR A 15 10.72 48.89 -4.47
CA THR A 15 10.79 48.02 -3.30
C THR A 15 9.68 46.97 -3.37
N MET A 16 9.74 46.13 -4.40
CA MET A 16 9.20 44.78 -4.34
C MET A 16 10.35 43.79 -4.48
N LEU A 17 10.23 42.69 -3.71
CA LEU A 17 11.14 41.57 -3.52
C LEU A 17 12.31 41.87 -2.56
N THR A 18 12.30 41.33 -1.34
CA THR A 18 12.29 39.89 -1.08
C THR A 18 11.57 39.57 0.23
N GLN A 19 10.26 39.30 0.17
CA GLN A 19 9.70 38.35 1.12
C GLN A 19 9.94 36.96 0.54
N THR A 20 10.94 36.31 1.11
CA THR A 20 11.30 34.93 0.86
C THR A 20 10.04 34.06 0.92
N ILE A 21 9.75 33.42 -0.21
CA ILE A 21 8.86 32.25 -0.28
C ILE A 21 9.58 31.13 0.49
N SER A 22 9.48 31.13 1.82
CA SER A 22 9.78 29.96 2.65
C SER A 22 8.75 29.74 3.77
N ALA A 23 7.66 30.52 3.80
CA ALA A 23 6.66 30.45 4.88
C ALA A 23 5.56 29.38 4.68
N GLN A 24 5.69 28.45 3.74
CA GLN A 24 4.59 27.53 3.44
C GLN A 24 4.47 26.28 4.32
N ASN A 25 5.27 26.14 5.39
CA ASN A 25 5.17 24.94 6.24
C ASN A 25 5.31 25.14 7.75
N THR A 26 5.17 26.36 8.27
CA THR A 26 5.08 26.58 9.72
C THR A 26 3.67 27.01 10.11
N ALA A 27 3.08 26.33 11.10
CA ALA A 27 1.77 26.71 11.63
C ALA A 27 1.82 28.15 12.17
N SER A 28 0.79 28.95 11.86
CA SER A 28 0.69 30.32 12.37
C SER A 28 0.74 30.35 13.91
N PRO A 29 1.18 31.46 14.54
CA PRO A 29 1.18 31.59 15.99
C PRO A 29 -0.20 31.26 16.62
N GLN A 30 -1.28 31.67 15.97
CA GLN A 30 -2.66 31.39 16.38
C GLN A 30 -2.97 29.89 16.30
N MET A 31 -2.57 29.22 15.23
CA MET A 31 -2.71 27.76 15.11
C MET A 31 -1.93 27.00 16.19
N LYS A 32 -0.71 27.45 16.51
CA LYS A 32 0.11 26.85 17.57
C LYS A 32 -0.55 27.03 18.95
N ALA A 33 -0.99 28.24 19.27
CA ALA A 33 -1.68 28.52 20.54
C ALA A 33 -2.96 27.70 20.69
N ALA A 34 -3.80 27.63 19.63
CA ALA A 34 -5.01 26.81 19.63
C ALA A 34 -4.71 25.31 19.79
N TYR A 35 -3.62 24.83 19.20
CA TYR A 35 -3.18 23.44 19.33
C TYR A 35 -2.69 23.09 20.74
N GLU A 36 -2.05 24.02 21.44
CA GLU A 36 -1.67 23.80 22.84
C GLU A 36 -2.91 23.66 23.76
N LEU A 37 -4.02 24.34 23.44
CA LEU A 37 -5.29 24.14 24.16
C LEU A 37 -5.84 22.71 23.96
N VAL A 38 -5.75 22.17 22.75
CA VAL A 38 -6.11 20.77 22.45
C VAL A 38 -5.24 19.80 23.25
N LYS A 39 -3.92 20.00 23.29
CA LYS A 39 -3.00 19.17 24.09
C LYS A 39 -3.32 19.20 25.58
N GLN A 40 -3.76 20.35 26.09
CA GLN A 40 -4.20 20.53 27.48
C GLN A 40 -5.63 20.04 27.72
N LYS A 41 -6.32 19.49 26.71
CA LYS A 41 -7.72 19.08 26.75
C LYS A 41 -8.69 20.22 27.12
N LYS A 42 -8.30 21.46 26.88
CA LYS A 42 -9.13 22.66 27.08
C LYS A 42 -10.04 22.86 25.87
N TRP A 43 -10.98 21.93 25.69
CA TRP A 43 -11.74 21.79 24.45
C TRP A 43 -12.59 23.01 24.10
N ALA A 44 -13.21 23.66 25.09
CA ALA A 44 -14.02 24.85 24.87
C ALA A 44 -13.16 26.07 24.45
N GLU A 45 -11.99 26.25 25.07
CA GLU A 45 -11.04 27.30 24.69
C GLU A 45 -10.48 27.03 23.28
N ALA A 46 -10.15 25.77 22.98
CA ALA A 46 -9.67 25.34 21.67
C ALA A 46 -10.74 25.56 20.58
N GLU A 47 -12.00 25.23 20.86
CA GLU A 47 -13.12 25.49 19.95
C GLU A 47 -13.22 26.98 19.62
N ASN A 48 -13.20 27.85 20.63
CA ASN A 48 -13.26 29.31 20.42
C ASN A 48 -12.07 29.80 19.58
N ALA A 49 -10.86 29.32 19.88
CA ALA A 49 -9.67 29.69 19.13
C ALA A 49 -9.76 29.23 17.67
N TYR A 50 -10.14 27.98 17.40
CA TYR A 50 -10.28 27.48 16.04
C TYR A 50 -11.46 28.10 15.29
N ALA A 51 -12.56 28.42 15.95
CA ALA A 51 -13.69 29.15 15.36
C ALA A 51 -13.25 30.53 14.83
N ASN A 52 -12.41 31.25 15.59
CA ASN A 52 -11.83 32.51 15.15
C ASN A 52 -10.87 32.34 13.97
N ILE A 53 -10.06 31.28 13.98
CA ILE A 53 -9.14 30.98 12.88
C ILE A 53 -9.91 30.66 11.59
N VAL A 54 -10.91 29.78 11.62
CA VAL A 54 -11.68 29.44 10.40
C VAL A 54 -12.51 30.61 9.88
N LYS A 55 -12.87 31.57 10.73
CA LYS A 55 -13.52 32.82 10.31
C LYS A 55 -12.55 33.71 9.51
N ALA A 56 -11.30 33.83 9.96
CA ALA A 56 -10.26 34.60 9.26
C ALA A 56 -9.70 33.86 8.04
N GLU A 57 -9.61 32.54 8.12
CA GLU A 57 -9.00 31.65 7.14
C GLU A 57 -9.97 30.51 6.77
N PRO A 58 -11.06 30.79 6.02
CA PRO A 58 -12.13 29.83 5.75
C PRO A 58 -11.67 28.61 4.92
N LYS A 59 -10.55 28.71 4.22
CA LYS A 59 -9.93 27.60 3.45
C LYS A 59 -8.88 26.82 4.25
N ASN A 60 -8.71 27.07 5.55
CA ASN A 60 -7.76 26.35 6.37
C ASN A 60 -8.35 25.00 6.82
N ALA A 61 -8.13 23.95 6.02
CA ALA A 61 -8.64 22.61 6.29
C ALA A 61 -8.19 22.05 7.65
N ARG A 62 -6.96 22.35 8.09
CA ARG A 62 -6.42 21.89 9.37
C ARG A 62 -7.14 22.55 10.55
N ALA A 63 -7.45 23.84 10.46
CA ALA A 63 -8.23 24.54 11.48
C ALA A 63 -9.66 23.98 11.58
N TRP A 64 -10.31 23.71 10.44
CA TRP A 64 -11.62 23.04 10.42
C TRP A 64 -11.61 21.65 11.05
N PHE A 65 -10.56 20.85 10.79
CA PHE A 65 -10.41 19.54 11.42
C PHE A 65 -10.28 19.66 12.94
N ASN A 66 -9.40 20.54 13.44
CA ASN A 66 -9.20 20.70 14.88
C ASN A 66 -10.40 21.37 15.59
N LEU A 67 -11.16 22.20 14.88
CA LEU A 67 -12.46 22.68 15.36
C LEU A 67 -13.43 21.51 15.56
N GLY A 68 -13.49 20.61 14.58
CA GLY A 68 -14.26 19.36 14.67
C GLY A 68 -13.85 18.52 15.86
N VAL A 69 -12.54 18.27 16.04
CA VAL A 69 -12.00 17.51 17.20
C VAL A 69 -12.41 18.17 18.52
N SER A 70 -12.22 19.49 18.64
CA SER A 70 -12.55 20.22 19.87
C SER A 70 -14.04 20.14 20.21
N ARG A 71 -14.92 20.14 19.21
CA ARG A 71 -16.38 19.96 19.39
C ARG A 71 -16.75 18.52 19.68
N HIS A 72 -16.09 17.57 19.03
CA HIS A 72 -16.28 16.14 19.24
C HIS A 72 -15.93 15.75 20.68
N SER A 73 -14.80 16.22 21.22
CA SER A 73 -14.42 15.99 22.62
C SER A 73 -15.34 16.66 23.65
N GLN A 74 -16.23 17.55 23.22
CA GLN A 74 -17.29 18.14 24.04
C GLN A 74 -18.66 17.49 23.79
N GLU A 75 -18.71 16.39 23.03
CA GLU A 75 -19.94 15.69 22.65
C GLU A 75 -20.91 16.53 21.80
N LYS A 76 -20.42 17.61 21.19
CA LYS A 76 -21.19 18.47 20.27
C LYS A 76 -21.22 17.84 18.87
N TRP A 77 -21.81 16.65 18.75
CA TRP A 77 -21.71 15.78 17.56
C TRP A 77 -22.10 16.48 16.26
N LEU A 78 -23.24 17.16 16.22
CA LEU A 78 -23.70 17.86 15.01
C LEU A 78 -22.73 18.97 14.58
N ALA A 79 -22.26 19.79 15.53
CA ALA A 79 -21.32 20.88 15.26
C ALA A 79 -19.93 20.35 14.88
N ALA A 80 -19.53 19.19 15.40
CA ALA A 80 -18.31 18.49 15.02
C ALA A 80 -18.41 17.97 13.59
N ILE A 81 -19.51 17.29 13.23
CA ILE A 81 -19.79 16.81 11.87
C ILE A 81 -19.71 17.95 10.86
N GLU A 82 -20.30 19.12 11.15
CA GLU A 82 -20.25 20.28 10.26
C GLU A 82 -18.80 20.72 10.00
N ALA A 83 -17.99 20.85 11.06
CA ALA A 83 -16.60 21.25 10.95
C ALA A 83 -15.75 20.20 10.19
N PHE A 84 -15.97 18.91 10.45
CA PHE A 84 -15.30 17.84 9.71
C PHE A 84 -15.72 17.79 8.24
N LYS A 85 -17.00 18.01 7.92
CA LYS A 85 -17.46 18.13 6.53
C LYS A 85 -16.80 19.29 5.80
N LYS A 86 -16.63 20.45 6.46
CA LYS A 86 -15.87 21.58 5.90
C LYS A 86 -14.40 21.23 5.65
N ASN A 87 -13.78 20.49 6.56
CA ASN A 87 -12.44 19.94 6.33
C ASN A 87 -12.39 19.02 5.08
N VAL A 88 -13.35 18.11 4.93
CA VAL A 88 -13.44 17.22 3.76
C VAL A 88 -13.72 17.98 2.47
N GLU A 89 -14.58 19.01 2.49
CA GLU A 89 -14.89 19.85 1.34
C GLU A 89 -13.63 20.55 0.80
N ILE A 90 -12.72 20.98 1.69
CA ILE A 90 -11.52 21.72 1.31
C ILE A 90 -10.38 20.80 0.87
N ALA A 91 -10.14 19.69 1.60
CA ALA A 91 -8.93 18.90 1.44
C ALA A 91 -9.17 17.45 0.99
N ASN A 92 -10.44 17.01 0.91
CA ASN A 92 -10.82 15.64 0.55
C ASN A 92 -10.05 14.56 1.33
N VAL A 93 -9.85 14.79 2.64
CA VAL A 93 -9.02 13.92 3.47
C VAL A 93 -9.82 12.83 4.19
N ALA A 94 -9.22 11.64 4.17
CA ALA A 94 -9.58 10.43 4.89
C ALA A 94 -10.03 10.66 6.34
N SER A 95 -9.21 11.38 7.12
CA SER A 95 -9.43 11.61 8.55
C SER A 95 -10.71 12.42 8.81
N GLY A 96 -11.02 13.40 7.97
CA GLY A 96 -12.27 14.15 8.07
C GLY A 96 -13.49 13.27 7.81
N MET A 97 -13.43 12.40 6.80
CA MET A 97 -14.52 11.47 6.48
C MET A 97 -14.78 10.49 7.63
N TYR A 98 -13.72 9.95 8.22
CA TYR A 98 -13.78 9.05 9.37
C TYR A 98 -14.45 9.72 10.57
N ASN A 99 -14.05 10.96 10.89
CA ASN A 99 -14.63 11.68 12.03
C ASN A 99 -16.07 12.15 11.78
N VAL A 100 -16.48 12.35 10.52
CA VAL A 100 -17.91 12.50 10.17
C VAL A 100 -18.67 11.21 10.46
N ALA A 101 -18.10 10.05 10.10
CA ALA A 101 -18.70 8.75 10.39
C ALA A 101 -18.85 8.53 11.91
N ALA A 102 -17.80 8.81 12.69
CA ALA A 102 -17.81 8.74 14.15
C ALA A 102 -18.93 9.62 14.75
N GLY A 103 -19.01 10.89 14.33
CA GLY A 103 -20.08 11.79 14.78
C GLY A 103 -21.48 11.28 14.43
N TYR A 104 -21.69 10.72 13.25
CA TYR A 104 -22.98 10.10 12.89
C TYR A 104 -23.28 8.84 13.71
N SER A 105 -22.25 8.05 14.02
CA SER A 105 -22.37 6.87 14.86
C SER A 105 -22.80 7.27 16.27
N ARG A 106 -22.18 8.29 16.87
CA ARG A 106 -22.56 8.85 18.19
C ARG A 106 -23.98 9.44 18.24
N LEU A 107 -24.55 9.80 17.09
CA LEU A 107 -25.94 10.24 16.93
C LEU A 107 -26.93 9.10 16.62
N ASP A 108 -26.47 7.84 16.64
CA ASP A 108 -27.22 6.64 16.22
C ASP A 108 -27.74 6.68 14.77
N GLN A 109 -27.15 7.54 13.92
CA GLN A 109 -27.48 7.63 12.50
C GLN A 109 -26.67 6.60 11.69
N LYS A 110 -26.91 5.31 11.96
CA LYS A 110 -26.09 4.19 11.47
C LYS A 110 -25.89 4.19 9.96
N VAL A 111 -26.95 4.50 9.18
CA VAL A 111 -26.85 4.54 7.71
C VAL A 111 -25.81 5.56 7.25
N LEU A 112 -25.83 6.77 7.82
CA LEU A 112 -24.88 7.83 7.48
C LEU A 112 -23.48 7.52 8.02
N ALA A 113 -23.38 6.92 9.21
CA ALA A 113 -22.12 6.45 9.77
C ALA A 113 -21.42 5.48 8.79
N PHE A 114 -22.11 4.44 8.32
CA PHE A 114 -21.54 3.48 7.38
C PHE A 114 -21.17 4.10 6.03
N GLN A 115 -21.99 4.99 5.48
CA GLN A 115 -21.67 5.67 4.23
C GLN A 115 -20.37 6.47 4.31
N TRP A 116 -20.18 7.22 5.41
CA TRP A 116 -18.96 8.00 5.60
C TRP A 116 -17.76 7.16 5.99
N LEU A 117 -17.96 6.07 6.75
CA LEU A 117 -16.90 5.13 7.11
C LEU A 117 -16.37 4.39 5.88
N GLU A 118 -17.26 3.88 5.02
CA GLU A 118 -16.89 3.24 3.75
C GLU A 118 -16.15 4.23 2.83
N LYS A 119 -16.62 5.48 2.77
CA LYS A 119 -15.93 6.55 2.01
C LYS A 119 -14.53 6.81 2.55
N ALA A 120 -14.37 6.88 3.88
CA ALA A 120 -13.08 7.06 4.52
C ALA A 120 -12.15 5.90 4.17
N LEU A 121 -12.55 4.65 4.43
CA LEU A 121 -11.71 3.46 4.21
C LEU A 121 -11.26 3.29 2.74
N ASN A 122 -12.08 3.76 1.80
CA ASN A 122 -11.74 3.71 0.38
C ASN A 122 -10.87 4.88 -0.11
N SER A 123 -10.63 5.92 0.69
CA SER A 123 -9.95 7.15 0.24
C SER A 123 -8.41 7.04 0.15
N GLY A 124 -7.86 5.85 -0.13
CA GLY A 124 -6.45 5.63 -0.50
C GLY A 124 -5.39 5.85 0.60
N ALA A 125 -5.74 6.42 1.75
CA ALA A 125 -4.82 6.58 2.88
C ALA A 125 -4.67 5.25 3.63
N ALA A 126 -3.46 4.95 4.11
CA ALA A 126 -3.25 3.85 5.04
C ALA A 126 -3.95 4.17 6.37
N PHE A 127 -5.15 3.62 6.56
CA PHE A 127 -5.87 3.72 7.82
C PHE A 127 -5.33 2.68 8.79
N GLY A 128 -4.40 3.12 9.65
CA GLY A 128 -3.97 2.36 10.85
C GLY A 128 -5.02 2.38 11.97
N THR A 129 -6.29 2.65 11.67
CA THR A 129 -7.37 2.77 12.66
C THR A 129 -7.90 1.39 13.00
N ASN A 130 -7.81 1.02 14.28
CA ASN A 130 -8.52 -0.14 14.80
C ASN A 130 -9.98 0.23 15.06
N ILE A 131 -10.81 0.21 14.01
CA ILE A 131 -12.22 0.59 14.09
C ILE A 131 -13.01 -0.28 15.08
N SER A 132 -12.56 -1.51 15.34
CA SER A 132 -13.15 -2.42 16.32
C SER A 132 -12.92 -1.99 17.77
N ALA A 133 -11.89 -1.18 18.04
CA ALA A 133 -11.56 -0.67 19.37
C ALA A 133 -12.05 0.76 19.59
N ASP A 134 -12.35 1.51 18.53
CA ASP A 134 -12.79 2.90 18.61
C ASP A 134 -14.21 3.00 19.20
N GLU A 135 -14.31 3.64 20.37
CA GLU A 135 -15.56 3.79 21.14
C GLU A 135 -16.65 4.52 20.35
N ASP A 136 -16.28 5.37 19.39
CA ASP A 136 -17.27 6.10 18.60
C ASP A 136 -18.16 5.20 17.75
N PHE A 137 -17.67 4.00 17.42
CA PHE A 137 -18.41 3.01 16.64
C PHE A 137 -19.05 1.91 17.47
N GLU A 138 -19.01 1.97 18.81
CA GLU A 138 -19.53 0.91 19.68
C GLU A 138 -20.97 0.49 19.33
N ASN A 139 -21.85 1.47 19.08
CA ASN A 139 -23.28 1.24 18.76
C ASN A 139 -23.54 0.60 17.38
N ILE A 140 -22.52 0.51 16.51
CA ILE A 140 -22.63 -0.10 15.18
C ILE A 140 -21.82 -1.39 15.02
N ARG A 141 -21.01 -1.80 16.01
CA ARG A 141 -20.13 -2.99 15.90
C ARG A 141 -20.87 -4.30 15.66
N THR A 142 -22.10 -4.43 16.16
CA THR A 142 -22.92 -5.65 16.01
C THR A 142 -23.77 -5.64 14.74
N ASP A 143 -23.77 -4.55 13.97
CA ASP A 143 -24.47 -4.46 12.70
C ASP A 143 -23.70 -5.24 11.63
N ALA A 144 -24.39 -6.04 10.81
CA ALA A 144 -23.76 -6.87 9.77
C ALA A 144 -22.93 -6.06 8.76
N ARG A 145 -23.23 -4.76 8.56
CA ARG A 145 -22.44 -3.88 7.69
C ARG A 145 -21.05 -3.58 8.25
N PHE A 146 -20.85 -3.72 9.56
CA PHE A 146 -19.56 -3.48 10.20
C PHE A 146 -18.51 -4.51 9.77
N GLU A 147 -18.91 -5.78 9.59
CA GLU A 147 -18.02 -6.82 9.03
C GLU A 147 -17.48 -6.43 7.65
N LYS A 148 -18.33 -5.85 6.79
CA LYS A 148 -17.90 -5.32 5.49
C LYS A 148 -16.82 -4.25 5.65
N MET A 149 -16.92 -3.39 6.67
CA MET A 149 -15.90 -2.36 6.93
C MET A 149 -14.58 -2.98 7.38
N LEU A 150 -14.63 -4.02 8.22
CA LEU A 150 -13.45 -4.77 8.63
C LEU A 150 -12.78 -5.47 7.46
N ASP A 151 -13.56 -6.02 6.53
CA ASP A 151 -13.00 -6.64 5.34
C ASP A 151 -12.30 -5.63 4.42
N ILE A 152 -12.86 -4.42 4.26
CA ILE A 152 -12.16 -3.34 3.54
C ILE A 152 -10.83 -3.02 4.24
N VAL A 153 -10.81 -2.91 5.57
CA VAL A 153 -9.57 -2.66 6.34
C VAL A 153 -8.55 -3.78 6.10
N LYS A 154 -8.95 -5.05 6.24
CA LYS A 154 -8.08 -6.21 6.03
C LYS A 154 -7.47 -6.22 4.62
N GLN A 155 -8.29 -5.94 3.60
CA GLN A 155 -7.86 -5.89 2.20
C GLN A 155 -6.85 -4.76 1.97
N LYS A 156 -7.08 -3.58 2.54
CA LYS A 156 -6.16 -2.44 2.41
C LYS A 156 -4.84 -2.66 3.16
N GLN A 157 -4.87 -3.35 4.29
CA GLN A 157 -3.66 -3.68 5.07
C GLN A 157 -2.84 -4.80 4.41
N ASN A 158 -3.48 -5.72 3.70
CA ASN A 158 -2.83 -6.87 3.08
C ASN A 158 -3.12 -6.92 1.57
N PRO A 159 -2.77 -5.88 0.79
CA PRO A 159 -3.23 -5.74 -0.59
C PRO A 159 -2.85 -6.93 -1.48
N CYS A 160 -1.69 -7.52 -1.26
CA CYS A 160 -1.23 -8.67 -2.04
C CYS A 160 -2.01 -9.96 -1.73
N MET A 161 -2.54 -10.12 -0.50
CA MET A 161 -3.37 -11.28 -0.15
C MET A 161 -4.71 -11.29 -0.88
N TYR A 162 -5.18 -10.12 -1.32
CA TYR A 162 -6.49 -9.95 -1.94
C TYR A 162 -6.42 -9.42 -3.38
N SER A 163 -5.22 -9.32 -3.98
CA SER A 163 -5.05 -8.99 -5.40
C SER A 163 -5.03 -10.27 -6.22
N GLU A 164 -5.95 -10.39 -7.18
CA GLU A 164 -6.00 -11.53 -8.09
C GLU A 164 -4.64 -11.75 -8.78
N GLU A 165 -4.00 -10.67 -9.23
CA GLU A 165 -2.73 -10.71 -9.94
C GLU A 165 -1.58 -11.16 -9.02
N ALA A 166 -1.50 -10.63 -7.80
CA ALA A 166 -0.46 -11.00 -6.84
C ALA A 166 -0.61 -12.44 -6.30
N ARG A 167 -1.76 -13.08 -6.53
CA ARG A 167 -2.04 -14.48 -6.16
C ARG A 167 -1.92 -15.46 -7.32
N GLN A 168 -1.59 -15.01 -8.53
CA GLN A 168 -1.49 -15.87 -9.72
C GLN A 168 -0.49 -17.04 -9.58
N PHE A 169 0.56 -16.89 -8.76
CA PHE A 169 1.59 -17.92 -8.58
C PHE A 169 1.31 -18.88 -7.41
N ASP A 170 0.15 -18.78 -6.75
CA ASP A 170 -0.17 -19.54 -5.54
C ASP A 170 -0.22 -21.04 -5.72
N PHE A 171 -0.44 -21.52 -6.94
CA PHE A 171 -0.45 -22.95 -7.23
C PHE A 171 0.88 -23.64 -6.88
N TRP A 172 1.97 -22.87 -6.76
CA TRP A 172 3.29 -23.37 -6.35
C TRP A 172 3.52 -23.35 -4.82
N LEU A 173 2.62 -22.78 -4.03
CA LEU A 173 2.72 -22.79 -2.57
C LEU A 173 2.60 -24.21 -1.99
N GLY A 174 3.51 -24.55 -1.07
CA GLY A 174 3.52 -25.81 -0.36
C GLY A 174 4.92 -26.35 -0.05
N ASP A 175 4.93 -27.51 0.60
CA ASP A 175 6.12 -28.33 0.80
C ASP A 175 6.11 -29.47 -0.23
N TRP A 176 7.21 -29.60 -0.98
CA TRP A 176 7.28 -30.40 -2.19
C TRP A 176 8.44 -31.38 -2.17
N ASP A 177 8.19 -32.59 -2.66
CA ASP A 177 9.23 -33.48 -3.19
C ASP A 177 9.41 -33.20 -4.67
N VAL A 178 10.65 -33.02 -5.13
CA VAL A 178 10.95 -32.65 -6.51
C VAL A 178 11.63 -33.79 -7.25
N PHE A 179 11.12 -34.10 -8.44
CA PHE A 179 11.52 -35.24 -9.25
C PHE A 179 12.03 -34.81 -10.62
N VAL A 180 13.12 -35.43 -11.08
CA VAL A 180 13.62 -35.32 -12.45
C VAL A 180 13.70 -36.73 -13.02
N ASN A 181 13.12 -36.96 -14.20
CA ASN A 181 13.05 -38.29 -14.82
C ASN A 181 12.56 -39.41 -13.85
N GLY A 182 11.61 -39.07 -12.97
CA GLY A 182 11.03 -39.99 -11.99
C GLY A 182 11.86 -40.23 -10.72
N GLN A 183 13.08 -39.69 -10.62
CA GLN A 183 13.92 -39.79 -9.42
C GLN A 183 13.78 -38.53 -8.56
N LYS A 184 13.62 -38.70 -7.24
CA LYS A 184 13.61 -37.57 -6.29
C LYS A 184 15.01 -36.95 -6.23
N VAL A 185 15.11 -35.66 -6.51
CA VAL A 185 16.38 -34.91 -6.56
C VAL A 185 16.54 -33.90 -5.42
N GLY A 186 15.45 -33.61 -4.71
CA GLY A 186 15.46 -32.71 -3.57
C GLY A 186 14.07 -32.38 -3.08
N GLU A 187 14.01 -31.34 -2.27
CA GLU A 187 12.82 -30.85 -1.59
C GLU A 187 12.74 -29.34 -1.74
N ASN A 188 11.52 -28.82 -1.80
CA ASN A 188 11.28 -27.40 -1.94
C ASN A 188 10.16 -26.94 -1.01
N LEU A 189 10.43 -25.91 -0.21
CA LEU A 189 9.41 -25.25 0.60
C LEU A 189 9.12 -23.88 0.01
N VAL A 190 7.86 -23.64 -0.32
CA VAL A 190 7.38 -22.41 -0.95
C VAL A 190 6.28 -21.80 -0.09
N GLU A 191 6.56 -20.63 0.47
CA GLU A 191 5.71 -19.98 1.47
C GLU A 191 5.45 -18.51 1.12
N LEU A 192 4.43 -17.94 1.76
CA LEU A 192 4.18 -16.52 1.72
C LEU A 192 4.95 -15.82 2.83
N ASP A 193 5.49 -14.66 2.52
CA ASP A 193 6.11 -13.73 3.46
C ASP A 193 5.62 -12.29 3.14
N THR A 194 6.03 -11.32 3.96
CA THR A 194 5.75 -9.90 3.78
C THR A 194 4.25 -9.63 3.59
N GLN A 195 3.41 -10.20 4.48
CA GLN A 195 1.94 -10.06 4.42
C GLN A 195 1.35 -10.49 3.05
N GLY A 196 1.94 -11.52 2.43
CA GLY A 196 1.46 -12.10 1.17
C GLY A 196 2.02 -11.46 -0.09
N CYS A 197 2.89 -10.44 0.02
CA CYS A 197 3.49 -9.77 -1.14
C CYS A 197 4.70 -10.50 -1.72
N THR A 198 5.28 -11.44 -0.96
CA THR A 198 6.44 -12.22 -1.40
C THR A 198 6.11 -13.70 -1.31
N LEU A 199 6.38 -14.44 -2.38
CA LEU A 199 6.44 -15.89 -2.36
C LEU A 199 7.93 -16.30 -2.30
N VAL A 200 8.30 -16.99 -1.21
CA VAL A 200 9.68 -17.34 -0.89
C VAL A 200 9.88 -18.83 -1.08
N GLU A 201 10.86 -19.18 -1.91
CA GLU A 201 11.31 -20.55 -2.13
C GLU A 201 12.53 -20.86 -1.26
N ASN A 202 12.57 -22.06 -0.70
CA ASN A 202 13.74 -22.65 -0.08
C ASN A 202 13.98 -24.05 -0.67
N TRP A 203 14.94 -24.13 -1.59
CA TRP A 203 15.33 -25.36 -2.27
C TRP A 203 16.46 -26.07 -1.53
N THR A 204 16.36 -27.39 -1.39
CA THR A 204 17.44 -28.25 -0.89
C THR A 204 17.56 -29.51 -1.74
N ASN A 205 18.73 -29.77 -2.32
CA ASN A 205 19.00 -31.00 -3.05
C ASN A 205 19.39 -32.16 -2.11
N ASN A 206 19.42 -33.39 -2.64
CA ASN A 206 19.76 -34.58 -1.85
C ASN A 206 21.17 -34.57 -1.21
N SER A 207 22.09 -33.75 -1.72
CA SER A 207 23.45 -33.60 -1.18
C SER A 207 23.58 -32.43 -0.20
N GLY A 208 22.47 -31.79 0.18
CA GLY A 208 22.44 -30.65 1.10
C GLY A 208 22.77 -29.29 0.46
N GLY A 209 22.95 -29.23 -0.86
CA GLY A 209 23.08 -27.97 -1.60
C GLY A 209 21.77 -27.18 -1.57
N LYS A 210 21.87 -25.86 -1.42
CA LYS A 210 20.70 -24.99 -1.20
C LYS A 210 20.45 -24.02 -2.34
N GLY A 211 19.22 -23.57 -2.49
CA GLY A 211 18.81 -22.47 -3.35
C GLY A 211 17.69 -21.67 -2.70
N LYS A 212 17.48 -20.44 -3.16
CA LYS A 212 16.41 -19.58 -2.67
C LYS A 212 15.92 -18.68 -3.79
N SER A 213 14.60 -18.49 -3.89
CA SER A 213 14.02 -17.42 -4.71
C SER A 213 13.06 -16.55 -3.92
N LEU A 214 12.99 -15.28 -4.32
CA LEU A 214 11.95 -14.34 -3.93
C LEU A 214 11.11 -14.02 -5.17
N ASN A 215 9.80 -14.13 -5.05
CA ASN A 215 8.85 -13.97 -6.15
C ASN A 215 7.84 -12.89 -5.75
N VAL A 216 7.77 -11.81 -6.50
CA VAL A 216 6.98 -10.62 -6.17
C VAL A 216 6.22 -10.15 -7.41
N TYR A 217 4.94 -9.82 -7.25
CA TYR A 217 4.19 -9.11 -8.28
C TYR A 217 4.39 -7.60 -8.12
N ASP A 218 4.96 -6.96 -9.15
CA ASP A 218 5.11 -5.52 -9.22
C ASP A 218 3.89 -4.90 -9.90
N ALA A 219 2.98 -4.35 -9.08
CA ALA A 219 1.76 -3.72 -9.55
C ALA A 219 2.02 -2.47 -10.42
N SER A 220 3.20 -1.84 -10.33
CA SER A 220 3.54 -0.65 -11.13
C SER A 220 3.87 -1.01 -12.57
N THR A 221 4.56 -2.12 -12.78
CA THR A 221 4.93 -2.64 -14.11
C THR A 221 3.96 -3.71 -14.61
N LYS A 222 3.07 -4.22 -13.74
CA LYS A 222 2.16 -5.35 -14.00
C LYS A 222 2.91 -6.62 -14.41
N THR A 223 4.06 -6.84 -13.80
CA THR A 223 4.91 -8.01 -14.07
C THR A 223 5.28 -8.71 -12.79
N TRP A 224 5.52 -10.02 -12.87
CA TRP A 224 6.17 -10.77 -11.82
C TRP A 224 7.68 -10.56 -11.89
N LYS A 225 8.34 -10.50 -10.73
CA LYS A 225 9.80 -10.50 -10.60
C LYS A 225 10.19 -11.70 -9.79
N GLN A 226 11.20 -12.43 -10.25
CA GLN A 226 11.83 -13.46 -9.45
C GLN A 226 13.32 -13.18 -9.32
N PHE A 227 13.81 -13.15 -8.09
CA PHE A 227 15.23 -13.12 -7.78
C PHE A 227 15.64 -14.47 -7.23
N TYR A 228 16.42 -15.23 -8.00
CA TYR A 228 16.89 -16.56 -7.62
C TYR A 228 18.40 -16.55 -7.36
N VAL A 229 18.80 -17.21 -6.27
CA VAL A 229 20.19 -17.45 -5.88
C VAL A 229 20.40 -18.94 -5.67
N GLY A 230 21.30 -19.52 -6.47
CA GLY A 230 21.74 -20.91 -6.32
C GLY A 230 22.93 -21.02 -5.37
N GLY A 231 23.07 -22.17 -4.70
CA GLY A 231 24.13 -22.41 -3.70
C GLY A 231 25.57 -22.42 -4.23
N GLN A 232 25.76 -22.36 -5.56
CA GLN A 232 27.07 -22.16 -6.19
C GLN A 232 27.30 -20.71 -6.66
N GLY A 233 26.47 -19.77 -6.21
CA GLY A 233 26.64 -18.34 -6.49
C GLY A 233 25.98 -17.86 -7.80
N GLY A 234 25.21 -18.71 -8.48
CA GLY A 234 24.40 -18.28 -9.62
C GLY A 234 23.31 -17.29 -9.17
N VAL A 235 23.23 -16.14 -9.83
CA VAL A 235 22.26 -15.07 -9.54
C VAL A 235 21.45 -14.76 -10.79
N TYR A 236 20.13 -14.74 -10.65
CA TYR A 236 19.21 -14.51 -11.75
C TYR A 236 18.11 -13.55 -11.32
N LEU A 237 17.84 -12.56 -12.17
CA LEU A 237 16.71 -11.66 -12.05
C LEU A 237 15.80 -11.89 -13.25
N PHE A 238 14.65 -12.50 -12.98
CA PHE A 238 13.65 -12.82 -13.97
C PHE A 238 12.51 -11.81 -13.95
N GLU A 239 11.95 -11.57 -15.13
CA GLU A 239 10.67 -10.89 -15.33
C GLU A 239 9.66 -11.89 -15.89
N GLY A 240 8.44 -11.89 -15.34
CA GLY A 240 7.44 -12.89 -15.64
C GLY A 240 6.02 -12.38 -15.79
N THR A 241 5.19 -13.26 -16.35
CA THR A 241 3.78 -13.03 -16.65
C THR A 241 3.02 -14.33 -16.43
N TYR A 242 1.78 -14.23 -15.97
CA TYR A 242 0.89 -15.38 -15.88
C TYR A 242 0.08 -15.52 -17.17
N LYS A 243 0.00 -16.74 -17.69
CA LYS A 243 -0.80 -17.13 -18.84
C LYS A 243 -1.98 -17.99 -18.36
N PRO A 244 -3.18 -17.41 -18.16
CA PRO A 244 -4.28 -18.11 -17.51
C PRO A 244 -4.82 -19.31 -18.32
N ASP A 245 -4.90 -19.18 -19.64
CA ASP A 245 -5.43 -20.24 -20.52
C ASP A 245 -4.55 -21.50 -20.51
N GLU A 246 -3.24 -21.31 -20.37
CA GLU A 246 -2.26 -22.39 -20.30
C GLU A 246 -1.94 -22.82 -18.86
N LYS A 247 -2.37 -22.02 -17.87
CA LYS A 247 -2.00 -22.11 -16.45
C LYS A 247 -0.48 -22.15 -16.21
N ILE A 248 0.21 -21.22 -16.87
CA ILE A 248 1.67 -21.12 -16.81
C ILE A 248 2.07 -19.80 -16.15
N MET A 249 2.94 -19.87 -15.14
CA MET A 249 3.77 -18.72 -14.78
C MET A 249 5.05 -18.75 -15.63
N TYR A 250 5.23 -17.76 -16.49
CA TYR A 250 6.29 -17.73 -17.49
C TYR A 250 7.26 -16.58 -17.19
N PHE A 251 8.54 -16.90 -17.05
CA PHE A 251 9.63 -15.97 -16.76
C PHE A 251 10.69 -15.96 -17.86
N THR A 252 11.33 -14.80 -18.03
CA THR A 252 12.52 -14.63 -18.87
C THR A 252 13.61 -13.88 -18.11
N ALA A 253 14.87 -14.17 -18.43
CA ALA A 253 16.01 -13.44 -17.91
C ALA A 253 17.16 -13.42 -18.92
N GLU A 254 18.12 -12.53 -18.70
CA GLU A 254 19.39 -12.51 -19.40
C GLU A 254 20.55 -12.55 -18.41
N THR A 255 21.56 -13.35 -18.69
CA THR A 255 22.83 -13.34 -17.96
C THR A 255 24.01 -13.23 -18.92
N ARG A 256 25.22 -13.32 -18.37
CA ARG A 256 26.48 -13.29 -19.11
C ARG A 256 27.30 -14.53 -18.76
N GLY A 257 27.75 -15.26 -19.77
CA GLY A 257 28.66 -16.39 -19.61
C GLY A 257 30.08 -15.94 -19.24
N PRO A 258 31.00 -16.89 -19.01
CA PRO A 258 32.39 -16.58 -18.61
C PRO A 258 33.16 -15.69 -19.60
N ASN A 259 32.80 -15.74 -20.88
CA ASN A 259 33.39 -14.92 -21.95
C ASN A 259 32.63 -13.59 -22.19
N GLY A 260 31.65 -13.26 -21.33
CA GLY A 260 30.77 -12.10 -21.50
C GLY A 260 29.68 -12.28 -22.56
N ALA A 261 29.55 -13.45 -23.19
CA ALA A 261 28.48 -13.70 -24.14
C ALA A 261 27.11 -13.72 -23.44
N LYS A 262 26.09 -13.20 -24.14
CA LYS A 262 24.71 -13.18 -23.65
C LYS A 262 24.14 -14.61 -23.57
N ILE A 263 23.48 -14.92 -22.46
CA ILE A 263 22.70 -16.13 -22.28
C ILE A 263 21.27 -15.70 -21.98
N MET A 264 20.31 -16.22 -22.75
CA MET A 264 18.89 -15.98 -22.53
C MET A 264 18.28 -17.17 -21.79
N HIS A 265 17.35 -16.90 -20.89
CA HIS A 265 16.69 -17.91 -20.06
C HIS A 265 15.18 -17.83 -20.24
N ILE A 266 14.54 -19.00 -20.33
CA ILE A 266 13.11 -19.18 -20.14
C ILE A 266 12.93 -20.05 -18.92
N PHE A 267 12.08 -19.61 -18.00
CA PHE A 267 11.78 -20.37 -16.79
C PHE A 267 10.28 -20.40 -16.57
N ASP A 268 9.67 -21.57 -16.64
CA ASP A 268 8.21 -21.71 -16.56
C ASP A 268 7.76 -22.70 -15.50
N PHE A 269 6.58 -22.43 -14.95
CA PHE A 269 5.91 -23.25 -13.96
C PHE A 269 4.48 -23.52 -14.44
N HIS A 270 4.14 -24.79 -14.62
CA HIS A 270 2.83 -25.23 -15.09
C HIS A 270 2.04 -25.82 -13.92
N ASP A 271 0.84 -25.32 -13.68
CA ASP A 271 -0.14 -25.95 -12.77
C ASP A 271 -0.81 -27.13 -13.49
N LEU A 272 -0.52 -28.35 -13.07
CA LEU A 272 -1.00 -29.57 -13.72
C LEU A 272 -2.31 -30.08 -13.07
N PRO A 273 -3.19 -30.78 -13.84
CA PRO A 273 -4.47 -31.26 -13.34
C PRO A 273 -4.39 -32.20 -12.13
N ASP A 274 -3.29 -32.93 -11.98
CA ASP A 274 -3.04 -33.87 -10.88
C ASP A 274 -2.47 -33.20 -9.61
N LYS A 275 -2.54 -31.86 -9.53
CA LYS A 275 -2.02 -31.04 -8.42
C LYS A 275 -0.50 -31.08 -8.26
N THR A 276 0.21 -31.53 -9.30
CA THR A 276 1.66 -31.36 -9.40
C THR A 276 2.00 -30.04 -10.10
N VAL A 277 3.23 -29.57 -9.91
CA VAL A 277 3.75 -28.42 -10.65
C VAL A 277 4.93 -28.89 -11.49
N ARG A 278 4.91 -28.61 -12.80
CA ARG A 278 6.10 -28.81 -13.64
C ARG A 278 6.89 -27.52 -13.72
N GLN A 279 8.17 -27.60 -13.44
CA GLN A 279 9.09 -26.49 -13.65
C GLN A 279 10.04 -26.84 -14.79
N ARG A 280 10.20 -25.93 -15.75
CA ARG A 280 11.21 -26.06 -16.81
C ARG A 280 12.09 -24.84 -16.88
N TRP A 281 13.37 -25.08 -17.08
CA TRP A 281 14.35 -24.05 -17.37
C TRP A 281 15.03 -24.37 -18.70
N GLN A 282 14.97 -23.41 -19.61
CA GLN A 282 15.65 -23.47 -20.90
C GLN A 282 16.66 -22.33 -21.03
N GLN A 283 17.71 -22.57 -21.80
CA GLN A 283 18.73 -21.58 -22.10
C GLN A 283 19.01 -21.50 -23.60
N SER A 284 19.31 -20.30 -24.06
CA SER A 284 19.81 -20.03 -25.40
C SER A 284 21.11 -19.23 -25.35
N THR A 285 22.07 -19.64 -26.15
CA THR A 285 23.39 -18.98 -26.33
C THR A 285 23.58 -18.45 -27.75
N ASP A 286 22.54 -18.51 -28.58
CA ASP A 286 22.55 -18.13 -30.00
C ASP A 286 21.44 -17.13 -30.33
N GLU A 287 21.17 -16.23 -29.39
CA GLU A 287 20.18 -15.14 -29.50
C GLU A 287 18.74 -15.66 -29.68
N GLY A 288 18.40 -16.77 -29.04
CA GLY A 288 17.05 -17.33 -29.02
C GLY A 288 16.72 -18.21 -30.22
N LYS A 289 17.69 -18.53 -31.10
CA LYS A 289 17.48 -19.40 -32.26
C LYS A 289 17.28 -20.85 -31.85
N THR A 290 18.03 -21.31 -30.85
CA THR A 290 17.87 -22.64 -30.26
C THR A 290 17.77 -22.56 -28.74
N TRP A 291 16.97 -23.46 -28.16
CA TRP A 291 16.72 -23.53 -26.73
C TRP A 291 17.01 -24.92 -26.21
N ASN A 292 17.88 -25.01 -25.20
CA ASN A 292 18.27 -26.26 -24.56
C ASN A 292 17.61 -26.36 -23.18
N ASN A 293 17.00 -27.49 -22.86
CA ASN A 293 16.46 -27.75 -21.53
C ASN A 293 17.63 -28.00 -20.56
N VAL A 294 17.80 -27.10 -19.60
CA VAL A 294 18.79 -27.27 -18.52
C VAL A 294 18.18 -27.87 -17.26
N TRP A 295 16.87 -27.73 -17.09
CA TRP A 295 16.11 -28.34 -15.99
C TRP A 295 14.68 -28.64 -16.42
N ASP A 296 14.16 -29.79 -16.01
CA ASP A 296 12.76 -30.19 -16.22
C ASP A 296 12.37 -31.10 -15.07
N SER A 297 11.46 -30.64 -14.22
CA SER A 297 11.14 -31.32 -12.96
C SER A 297 9.66 -31.28 -12.63
N ILE A 298 9.22 -32.24 -11.83
CA ILE A 298 7.87 -32.36 -11.31
C ILE A 298 7.90 -32.24 -9.79
N TYR A 299 7.14 -31.31 -9.27
CA TYR A 299 6.92 -31.06 -7.86
C TYR A 299 5.67 -31.82 -7.43
N LYS A 300 5.80 -32.70 -6.45
CA LYS A 300 4.68 -33.42 -5.82
C LYS A 300 4.55 -32.98 -4.38
N LYS A 301 3.37 -32.54 -3.95
CA LYS A 301 3.17 -32.10 -2.57
C LYS A 301 3.51 -33.24 -1.63
N LYS A 302 4.24 -32.94 -0.56
CA LYS A 302 4.39 -33.90 0.54
C LYS A 302 3.03 -34.10 1.17
N ASN A 303 2.63 -35.35 1.38
CA ASN A 303 1.47 -35.64 2.20
C ASN A 303 1.78 -35.14 3.61
N LEU A 304 0.99 -34.19 4.12
CA LEU A 304 0.95 -33.93 5.55
C LEU A 304 0.44 -35.23 6.18
N SER A 305 1.35 -36.08 6.65
CA SER A 305 1.00 -37.08 7.65
C SER A 305 0.54 -36.29 8.87
N VAL A 306 -0.78 -36.18 9.01
CA VAL A 306 -1.43 -35.73 10.23
C VAL A 306 -1.03 -36.73 11.30
N ASN A 307 -0.01 -36.38 12.08
CA ASN A 307 0.24 -36.99 13.37
C ASN A 307 -0.57 -36.26 14.43
#